data_AF-A0A3B0K1V7-F1
#
_entry.id   AF-A0A3B0K1V7-F1
#
_cell.length_a   1.000
_cell.length_b   1.000
_cell.length_c   1.000
_cell.angle_alpha   90.00
_cell.angle_beta   90.00
_cell.angle_gamma   90.00
#
_symmetry.space_group_name_H-M   'P 1'
#
loop_
_entity.id
_entity.type
_entity.pdbx_description
1 polymer ?
#
loop_
_entity_poly.entity_id
_entity_poly.type
_entity_poly.pdbx_seq_one_letter_code
_entity_poly.pdbx_strand_id
1 'polypeptide(L)'
;MDKRRVNNNAAAENPFKRPMNALQKQWYRVLLARRVGFGQRPPPDEKELTYADVCRQRYMAAFRRYNERFRLEMAKHEEMQSCAIDAMRVHRTFAITTLWLPLHSKQEINSTLETLEQVLSAAERRRLQQILKQGESRRTRR
;
A
#
# COMPACT_ATOMS: atom_id res chain seq x y z
N MET A 1 -42.28 33.93 -50.24
CA MET A 1 -41.12 33.09 -49.85
C MET A 1 -40.09 34.00 -49.25
N ASP A 2 -39.76 33.81 -47.97
CA ASP A 2 -38.39 33.79 -47.44
C ASP A 2 -38.42 33.81 -45.91
N LYS A 3 -38.25 32.64 -45.33
CA LYS A 3 -38.09 32.45 -43.89
C LYS A 3 -36.72 32.99 -43.51
N ARG A 4 -36.64 34.22 -42.98
CA ARG A 4 -35.44 34.68 -42.26
C ARG A 4 -35.23 33.77 -41.06
N ARG A 5 -34.34 32.78 -41.22
CA ARG A 5 -33.76 32.00 -40.13
C ARG A 5 -33.08 32.97 -39.18
N VAL A 6 -33.71 33.21 -38.02
CA VAL A 6 -33.02 33.78 -36.87
C VAL A 6 -32.01 32.74 -36.42
N ASN A 7 -30.72 33.03 -36.64
CA ASN A 7 -29.62 32.21 -36.13
C ASN A 7 -29.59 32.30 -34.60
N ASN A 8 -30.30 31.38 -33.94
CA ASN A 8 -30.21 31.12 -32.51
C ASN A 8 -28.89 30.38 -32.19
N ASN A 9 -27.75 31.06 -32.26
CA ASN A 9 -26.46 30.51 -31.82
C ASN A 9 -25.89 31.25 -30.59
N ALA A 10 -26.73 31.90 -29.79
CA ALA A 10 -26.29 32.61 -28.58
C ALA A 10 -26.42 31.79 -27.28
N ALA A 11 -26.80 30.50 -27.34
CA ALA A 11 -27.22 29.73 -26.16
C ALA A 11 -26.44 28.42 -25.92
N ALA A 12 -25.15 28.36 -26.26
CA ALA A 12 -24.34 27.16 -25.98
C ALA A 12 -22.91 27.42 -25.48
N GLU A 13 -22.54 28.66 -25.16
CA GLU A 13 -21.26 28.92 -24.51
C GLU A 13 -21.42 28.91 -22.99
N ASN A 14 -21.01 27.78 -22.41
CA ASN A 14 -21.05 27.55 -20.97
C ASN A 14 -20.35 28.70 -20.23
N PRO A 15 -21.04 29.45 -19.35
CA PRO A 15 -20.55 30.70 -18.77
C PRO A 15 -19.33 30.53 -17.85
N PHE A 16 -18.97 29.28 -17.53
CA PHE A 16 -17.80 28.93 -16.72
C PHE A 16 -16.58 28.50 -17.55
N LYS A 17 -16.70 28.42 -18.89
CA LYS A 17 -15.55 28.14 -19.77
C LYS A 17 -14.74 29.41 -20.00
N ARG A 18 -13.83 29.71 -19.08
CA ARG A 18 -12.79 30.71 -19.35
C ARG A 18 -11.88 30.15 -20.45
N PRO A 19 -11.62 30.90 -21.55
CA PRO A 19 -10.66 30.46 -22.55
C PRO A 19 -9.29 30.35 -21.88
N MET A 20 -8.72 29.15 -21.95
CA MET A 20 -7.45 28.85 -21.29
C MET A 20 -6.33 29.72 -21.89
N ASN A 21 -5.59 30.45 -21.04
CA ASN A 21 -4.48 31.30 -21.48
C ASN A 21 -3.41 30.46 -22.19
N ALA A 22 -2.60 31.05 -23.07
CA ALA A 22 -1.55 30.38 -23.82
C ALA A 22 -0.62 29.55 -22.93
N LEU A 23 -0.24 30.09 -21.77
CA LEU A 23 0.57 29.39 -20.78
C LEU A 23 -0.16 28.15 -20.21
N GLN A 24 -1.44 28.27 -19.88
CA GLN A 24 -2.24 27.16 -19.36
C GLN A 24 -2.44 26.07 -20.44
N LYS A 25 -2.60 26.44 -21.71
CA LYS A 25 -2.61 25.51 -22.84
C LYS A 25 -1.29 24.75 -22.97
N GLN A 26 -0.17 25.42 -22.77
CA GLN A 26 1.15 24.79 -22.79
C GLN A 26 1.30 23.80 -21.63
N TRP A 27 0.95 24.18 -20.40
CA TRP A 27 0.97 23.26 -19.25
C TRP A 27 0.04 22.07 -19.42
N TYR A 28 -1.16 22.29 -19.97
CA TYR A 28 -2.10 21.21 -20.23
C TYR A 28 -1.59 20.23 -21.28
N ARG A 29 -0.90 20.71 -22.33
CA ARG A 29 -0.22 19.86 -23.32
C ARG A 29 0.90 19.04 -22.70
N VAL A 30 1.68 19.61 -21.79
CA VAL A 30 2.75 18.89 -21.07
C VAL A 30 2.16 17.83 -20.14
N LEU A 31 1.10 18.16 -19.39
CA LEU A 31 0.40 17.21 -18.51
C LEU A 31 -0.22 16.07 -19.31
N LEU A 32 -0.84 16.37 -20.46
CA LEU A 32 -1.32 15.36 -21.39
C LEU A 32 -0.15 14.52 -21.88
N ALA A 33 0.91 15.09 -22.46
CA ALA A 33 2.06 14.35 -22.95
C ALA A 33 2.63 13.39 -21.89
N ARG A 34 2.71 13.81 -20.63
CA ARG A 34 3.13 12.96 -19.50
C ARG A 34 2.13 11.85 -19.17
N ARG A 35 0.82 12.13 -19.20
CA ARG A 35 -0.24 11.14 -18.97
C ARG A 35 -0.40 10.15 -20.12
N VAL A 36 -0.27 10.60 -21.37
CA VAL A 36 -0.36 9.76 -22.58
C VAL A 36 0.96 9.11 -22.97
N GLY A 37 2.04 9.34 -22.19
CA GLY A 37 3.34 8.70 -22.42
C GLY A 37 4.08 9.16 -23.67
N PHE A 38 3.84 10.38 -24.15
CA PHE A 38 4.64 10.98 -25.23
C PHE A 38 6.01 11.40 -24.69
N GLY A 39 6.94 10.46 -24.82
CA GLY A 39 8.27 10.47 -24.26
C GLY A 39 8.59 9.01 -24.04
N GLN A 40 9.18 8.38 -25.06
CA GLN A 40 9.58 6.98 -25.01
C GLN A 40 10.26 6.74 -23.66
N ARG A 41 9.66 5.89 -22.82
CA ARG A 41 10.41 5.29 -21.73
C ARG A 41 11.63 4.68 -22.43
N PRO A 42 12.87 5.06 -22.08
CA PRO A 42 14.02 4.39 -22.67
C PRO A 42 13.77 2.90 -22.54
N PRO A 43 13.97 2.11 -23.62
CA PRO A 43 13.86 0.66 -23.52
C PRO A 43 14.67 0.26 -22.29
N PRO A 44 14.12 -0.57 -21.38
CA PRO A 44 14.87 -0.98 -20.22
C PRO A 44 16.19 -1.52 -20.75
N ASP A 45 17.31 -0.92 -20.35
CA ASP A 45 18.63 -1.46 -20.66
C ASP A 45 18.54 -2.94 -20.35
N GLU A 46 18.73 -3.80 -21.35
CA GLU A 46 18.73 -5.24 -21.21
C GLU A 46 19.97 -5.59 -20.39
N LYS A 47 19.90 -5.33 -19.08
CA LYS A 47 20.94 -5.68 -18.14
C LYS A 47 20.98 -7.19 -18.13
N GLU A 48 22.08 -7.73 -18.66
CA GLU A 48 22.39 -9.14 -18.54
C GLU A 48 22.22 -9.55 -17.08
N LEU A 49 21.31 -10.49 -16.84
CA LEU A 49 21.01 -10.98 -15.50
C LEU A 49 22.27 -11.59 -14.92
N THR A 50 22.80 -10.98 -13.86
CA THR A 50 23.96 -11.56 -13.18
C THR A 50 23.56 -12.84 -12.47
N TYR A 51 24.52 -13.74 -12.24
CA TYR A 51 24.24 -14.96 -11.46
C TYR A 51 23.69 -14.65 -10.06
N ALA A 52 24.11 -13.53 -9.46
CA ALA A 52 23.57 -13.04 -8.19
C ALA A 52 22.08 -12.71 -8.27
N ASP A 53 21.62 -12.15 -9.39
CA ASP A 53 20.20 -11.87 -9.63
C ASP A 53 19.39 -13.17 -9.77
N VAL A 54 19.92 -14.15 -10.49
CA VAL A 54 19.31 -15.47 -10.62
C VAL A 54 19.18 -16.16 -9.25
N CYS A 55 20.24 -16.16 -8.45
CA CYS A 55 20.22 -16.69 -7.09
C CYS A 55 19.20 -15.97 -6.20
N ARG A 56 19.14 -14.63 -6.28
CA ARG A 56 18.15 -13.84 -5.54
C ARG A 56 16.73 -14.18 -5.96
N GLN A 57 16.45 -14.33 -7.25
CA GLN A 57 15.14 -14.72 -7.76
C GLN A 57 14.76 -16.12 -7.26
N ARG A 58 15.68 -17.09 -7.32
CA ARG A 58 15.46 -18.45 -6.80
C ARG A 58 15.17 -18.45 -5.30
N TYR A 59 15.95 -17.70 -4.54
CA TYR A 59 15.75 -17.54 -3.11
C TYR A 59 14.37 -16.92 -2.81
N MET A 60 14.02 -15.81 -3.47
CA MET A 60 12.72 -15.15 -3.30
C MET A 60 11.56 -16.08 -3.65
N ALA A 61 11.69 -16.87 -4.72
CA ALA A 61 10.68 -17.85 -5.11
C ALA A 61 10.52 -18.96 -4.06
N ALA A 62 11.64 -19.52 -3.58
CA ALA A 62 11.64 -20.54 -2.53
C ALA A 62 11.06 -20.00 -1.22
N PHE A 63 11.44 -18.78 -0.83
CA PHE A 63 10.92 -18.09 0.34
C PHE A 63 9.40 -17.88 0.28
N ARG A 64 8.88 -17.46 -0.87
CA ARG A 64 7.42 -17.31 -1.08
C ARG A 64 6.70 -18.65 -0.94
N ARG A 65 7.19 -19.70 -1.60
CA ARG A 65 6.62 -21.05 -1.53
C ARG A 65 6.62 -21.60 -0.10
N TYR A 66 7.73 -21.43 0.61
CA TYR A 66 7.84 -21.81 2.01
C TYR A 66 6.80 -21.10 2.86
N ASN A 67 6.70 -19.77 2.76
CA ASN A 67 5.75 -18.99 3.56
C ASN A 67 4.29 -19.31 3.24
N GLU A 68 3.97 -19.55 1.96
CA GLU A 68 2.65 -20.01 1.56
C GLU A 68 2.32 -21.36 2.22
N ARG A 69 3.23 -22.33 2.12
CA ARG A 69 3.05 -23.64 2.74
C ARG A 69 2.93 -23.56 4.26
N PHE A 70 3.79 -22.77 4.89
CA PHE A 70 3.79 -22.54 6.32
C PHE A 70 2.44 -21.98 6.81
N ARG A 71 1.87 -21.00 6.12
CA ARG A 71 0.55 -20.45 6.46
C ARG A 71 -0.55 -21.49 6.37
N LEU A 72 -0.53 -22.33 5.33
CA LEU A 72 -1.52 -23.41 5.17
C LEU A 72 -1.39 -24.46 6.29
N GLU A 73 -0.17 -24.82 6.67
CA GLU A 73 0.08 -25.78 7.75
C GLU A 73 -0.32 -25.20 9.11
N MET A 74 -0.04 -23.92 9.36
CA MET A 74 -0.48 -23.20 10.56
C MET A 74 -2.00 -23.16 10.70
N ALA A 75 -2.71 -22.80 9.63
CA ALA A 75 -4.17 -22.78 9.66
C ALA A 75 -4.76 -24.15 10.01
N LYS A 76 -4.25 -25.22 9.38
CA LYS A 76 -4.64 -26.59 9.73
C LYS A 76 -4.30 -26.95 11.17
N HIS A 77 -3.15 -26.51 11.66
CA HIS A 77 -2.73 -26.80 13.03
C HIS A 77 -3.63 -26.13 14.07
N GLU A 78 -4.12 -24.92 13.78
CA GLU A 78 -5.11 -24.22 14.60
C GLU A 78 -6.48 -24.90 14.55
N GLU A 79 -6.92 -25.34 13.36
CA GLU A 79 -8.18 -26.08 13.19
C GLU A 79 -8.17 -27.45 13.88
N MET A 80 -7.01 -28.10 14.00
CA MET A 80 -6.87 -29.39 14.69
C MET A 80 -6.98 -29.29 16.21
N GLN A 81 -7.04 -28.09 16.80
CA GLN A 81 -7.18 -27.95 18.24
C GLN A 81 -8.59 -28.33 18.71
N SER A 82 -8.68 -28.99 19.86
CA SER A 82 -9.95 -29.49 20.41
C SER A 82 -10.89 -28.38 20.86
N CYS A 83 -10.36 -27.20 21.17
CA CYS A 83 -11.14 -26.07 21.63
C CYS A 83 -10.57 -24.72 21.16
N ALA A 84 -11.44 -23.70 21.13
CA ALA A 84 -11.07 -22.36 20.67
C ALA A 84 -9.98 -21.69 21.53
N ILE A 85 -9.91 -22.00 22.82
CA ILE A 85 -8.87 -21.45 23.70
C ILE A 85 -7.49 -22.04 23.39
N ASP A 86 -7.42 -23.32 23.03
CA ASP A 86 -6.17 -23.97 22.64
C ASP A 86 -5.73 -23.51 21.25
N ALA A 87 -6.66 -23.37 20.30
CA ALA A 87 -6.40 -22.73 19.00
C ALA A 87 -5.80 -21.32 19.17
N MET A 88 -6.38 -20.49 20.04
CA MET A 88 -5.85 -19.15 20.33
C MET A 88 -4.46 -19.18 20.96
N ARG A 89 -4.20 -20.11 21.88
CA ARG A 89 -2.89 -20.27 22.52
C ARG A 89 -1.83 -20.70 21.52
N VAL A 90 -2.16 -21.64 20.64
CA VAL A 90 -1.29 -22.10 19.54
C VAL A 90 -0.97 -20.91 18.62
N HIS A 91 -1.99 -20.20 18.13
CA HIS A 91 -1.82 -19.03 17.29
C HIS A 91 -0.91 -17.98 17.93
N ARG A 92 -1.18 -17.61 19.19
CA ARG A 92 -0.38 -16.63 19.94
C ARG A 92 1.06 -17.08 20.14
N THR A 93 1.27 -18.36 20.46
CA THR A 93 2.61 -18.90 20.71
C THR A 93 3.43 -18.88 19.43
N PHE A 94 2.90 -19.39 18.32
CA PHE A 94 3.57 -19.34 17.02
C PHE A 94 3.80 -17.91 16.53
N ALA A 95 2.82 -17.02 16.76
CA ALA A 95 2.96 -15.60 16.46
C ALA A 95 4.20 -15.00 17.14
N ILE A 96 4.45 -15.33 18.41
CA ILE A 96 5.56 -14.78 19.21
C ILE A 96 6.89 -15.49 18.94
N THR A 97 6.89 -16.81 18.75
CA THR A 97 8.13 -17.60 18.72
C THR A 97 8.68 -17.82 17.30
N THR A 98 7.81 -17.85 16.29
CA THR A 98 8.20 -18.23 14.91
C THR A 98 7.91 -17.15 13.88
N LEU A 99 6.78 -16.45 14.00
CA LEU A 99 6.37 -15.41 13.06
C LEU A 99 6.87 -14.02 13.45
N TRP A 100 7.12 -13.79 14.73
CA TRP A 100 7.82 -12.61 15.21
C TRP A 100 9.31 -12.82 14.97
N LEU A 101 9.82 -12.33 13.84
CA LEU A 101 11.26 -12.25 13.66
C LEU A 101 11.86 -11.46 14.83
N PRO A 102 12.91 -11.96 15.51
CA PRO A 102 13.49 -11.30 16.68
C PRO A 102 14.15 -9.95 16.38
N LEU A 103 14.03 -9.43 15.15
CA LEU A 103 14.73 -8.24 14.67
C LEU A 103 13.85 -7.51 13.65
N HIS A 104 12.73 -6.93 14.08
CA HIS A 104 12.09 -5.92 13.24
C HIS A 104 13.04 -4.74 13.07
N SER A 105 13.34 -4.38 11.82
CA SER A 105 14.01 -3.11 11.58
C SER A 105 13.10 -1.97 12.05
N LYS A 106 13.65 -0.81 12.45
CA LYS A 106 12.82 0.35 12.83
C LYS A 106 11.79 0.70 11.74
N GLN A 107 12.13 0.47 10.47
CA GLN A 107 11.22 0.67 9.35
C GLN A 107 10.04 -0.32 9.37
N GLU A 108 10.29 -1.60 9.64
CA GLU A 108 9.24 -2.62 9.74
C GLU A 108 8.31 -2.37 10.93
N ILE A 109 8.86 -1.92 12.07
CA ILE A 109 8.07 -1.52 13.25
C ILE A 109 7.16 -0.34 12.89
N ASN A 110 7.70 0.67 12.23
CA ASN A 110 6.91 1.83 11.85
C ASN A 110 5.81 1.45 10.84
N SER A 111 6.13 0.62 9.84
CA SER A 111 5.15 0.16 8.85
C SER A 111 4.02 -0.68 9.47
N THR A 112 4.34 -1.51 10.48
CA THR A 112 3.33 -2.31 11.18
C THR A 112 2.47 -1.44 12.09
N LEU A 113 3.05 -0.44 12.76
CA LEU A 113 2.30 0.56 13.54
C LEU A 113 1.36 1.38 12.66
N GLU A 114 1.82 1.88 11.51
CA GLU A 114 0.99 2.61 10.56
C GLU A 114 -0.18 1.77 10.05
N THR A 115 0.05 0.48 9.76
CA THR A 115 -1.00 -0.45 9.33
C THR A 115 -1.99 -0.73 10.46
N LEU A 116 -1.50 -0.93 11.69
CA LEU A 116 -2.34 -1.14 12.87
C LEU A 116 -3.24 0.08 13.13
N GLU A 117 -2.70 1.29 13.04
CA GLU A 117 -3.50 2.50 13.21
C GLU A 117 -4.66 2.59 12.22
N GLN A 118 -4.49 2.12 10.99
CA GLN A 118 -5.56 2.11 9.99
C GLN A 118 -6.69 1.12 10.32
N VAL A 119 -6.34 -0.05 10.87
CA VAL A 119 -7.30 -1.15 11.13
C VAL A 119 -8.02 -1.00 12.49
N LEU A 120 -7.40 -0.34 13.47
CA LEU A 120 -7.95 -0.21 14.82
C LEU A 120 -9.16 0.73 14.88
N SER A 121 -10.16 0.37 15.69
CA SER A 121 -11.29 1.25 16.03
C SER A 121 -10.84 2.43 16.91
N ALA A 122 -11.66 3.48 17.00
CA ALA A 122 -11.36 4.66 17.80
C ALA A 122 -11.09 4.35 19.28
N ALA A 123 -11.78 3.35 19.85
CA ALA A 123 -11.57 2.94 21.23
C ALA A 123 -10.23 2.21 21.43
N GLU A 124 -9.87 1.35 20.49
CA GLU A 124 -8.63 0.59 20.52
C GLU A 124 -7.41 1.48 20.28
N ARG A 125 -7.51 2.47 19.39
CA ARG A 125 -6.46 3.49 19.18
C ARG A 125 -6.16 4.27 20.47
N ARG A 126 -7.21 4.71 21.18
CA ARG A 126 -7.03 5.43 22.46
C ARG A 126 -6.33 4.56 23.50
N ARG A 127 -6.69 3.28 23.57
CA ARG A 127 -6.04 2.33 24.47
C ARG A 127 -4.57 2.09 24.10
N LEU A 128 -4.26 1.97 22.80
CA LEU A 128 -2.88 1.86 22.32
C LEU A 128 -2.05 3.08 22.71
N GLN A 129 -2.56 4.29 22.49
CA GLN A 129 -1.90 5.53 22.89
C GLN A 129 -1.63 5.60 24.40
N GLN A 130 -2.56 5.15 25.23
CA GLN A 130 -2.35 5.07 26.68
C GLN A 130 -1.21 4.11 27.05
N ILE A 131 -1.16 2.93 26.42
CA ILE A 131 -0.10 1.93 26.65
C ILE A 131 1.26 2.50 26.26
N LEU A 132 1.36 3.16 25.10
CA LEU A 132 2.61 3.76 24.61
C LEU A 132 3.10 4.85 25.58
N LYS A 133 2.23 5.77 26.00
CA LYS A 133 2.55 6.86 26.94
C LYS A 133 2.99 6.35 28.33
N GLN A 134 2.36 5.27 28.82
CA GLN A 134 2.77 4.61 30.06
C GLN A 134 4.14 3.94 29.93
N GLY A 135 4.44 3.36 28.76
CA GLY A 135 5.74 2.74 28.47
C GLY A 135 6.88 3.76 28.49
N GLU A 136 6.68 4.94 27.89
CA GLU A 136 7.67 6.03 27.91
C GLU A 136 7.95 6.53 29.33
N SER A 137 6.88 6.75 30.12
CA SER A 137 6.98 7.20 31.51
C SER A 137 7.74 6.22 32.43
N ARG A 138 7.71 4.92 32.11
CA ARG A 138 8.46 3.88 32.84
C ARG A 138 9.92 3.81 32.40
N ARG A 139 10.24 4.15 31.14
CA ARG A 139 11.62 4.20 30.64
C ARG A 139 12.39 5.41 31.15
N THR A 140 11.75 6.57 31.27
CA THR A 140 12.38 7.79 31.79
C THR A 140 12.59 7.80 33.31
N ARG A 141 11.96 6.88 34.04
CA ARG A 141 12.16 6.69 35.49
C ARG A 141 13.26 5.69 35.85
N ARG A 142 13.83 4.98 34.87
CA ARG A 142 15.02 4.15 35.03
C ARG A 142 16.24 4.90 34.53
#